data_AF-U2AZ55-F1
#
_entry.id   AF-U2AZ55-F1
#
_cell.length_a   1.000
_cell.length_b   1.000
_cell.length_c   1.000
_cell.angle_alpha   90.00
_cell.angle_beta   90.00
_cell.angle_gamma   90.00
#
_symmetry.space_group_name_H-M   'P 1'
#
loop_
_entity.id
_entity.type
_entity.pdbx_description
1 polymer ?
#
loop_
_entity_poly.entity_id
_entity_poly.type
_entity_poly.pdbx_seq_one_letter_code
_entity_poly.pdbx_strand_id
1 'polypeptide(L)' 'MPRATTENTMRTAIAILSLPLLVACQSPNPYQAQSLPMPPAPPEAAQVFDRSAYPAPPRDYGRYRNWSWQGGQLPAGSA' A
#
# COMPACT_ATOMS: atom_id res chain seq x y z
N MET A 1 -43.50 -0.84 11.90
CA MET A 1 -42.09 -1.23 11.66
C MET A 1 -41.86 -1.39 10.14
N PRO A 2 -41.32 -0.38 9.42
CA PRO A 2 -40.91 -0.56 8.01
C PRO A 2 -39.45 -0.19 7.69
N ARG A 3 -38.65 0.28 8.67
CA ARG A 3 -37.36 0.95 8.43
C ARG A 3 -36.27 0.04 7.83
N ALA A 4 -36.32 -1.28 8.07
CA ALA A 4 -35.28 -2.22 7.61
C ALA A 4 -35.33 -2.47 6.09
N THR A 5 -36.51 -2.47 5.49
CA THR A 5 -36.66 -2.79 4.05
C THR A 5 -36.11 -1.67 3.17
N THR A 6 -36.34 -0.41 3.56
CA THR A 6 -35.87 0.77 2.82
C THR A 6 -34.35 0.90 2.81
N GLU A 7 -33.69 0.53 3.91
CA GLU A 7 -32.23 0.57 4.00
C GLU A 7 -31.58 -0.49 3.09
N ASN A 8 -32.14 -1.69 3.05
CA ASN A 8 -31.67 -2.73 2.14
C ASN A 8 -31.89 -2.32 0.67
N THR A 9 -33.04 -1.75 0.32
CA THR A 9 -33.29 -1.24 -1.04
C THR A 9 -32.29 -0.14 -1.42
N MET A 10 -31.96 0.76 -0.49
CA MET A 10 -30.99 1.84 -0.71
C MET A 10 -29.56 1.30 -0.90
N ARG A 11 -29.13 0.33 -0.09
CA ARG A 11 -27.83 -0.35 -0.24
C ARG A 11 -27.71 -1.08 -1.58
N THR A 12 -28.76 -1.79 -1.99
CA THR A 12 -28.78 -2.51 -3.28
C THR A 12 -28.75 -1.53 -4.45
N ALA A 13 -29.46 -0.40 -4.36
CA ALA A 13 -29.43 0.64 -5.39
C ALA A 13 -28.03 1.24 -5.54
N ILE A 14 -27.35 1.57 -4.43
CA ILE A 14 -25.97 2.07 -4.44
C ILE A 14 -25.01 1.04 -5.06
N ALA A 15 -25.14 -0.23 -4.70
CA ALA A 15 -24.33 -1.30 -5.28
C ALA A 15 -24.52 -1.39 -6.80
N ILE A 16 -25.77 -1.39 -7.28
CA ILE A 16 -26.09 -1.44 -8.72
C ILE A 16 -25.55 -0.21 -9.46
N LEU A 17 -25.68 0.99 -8.88
CA LEU A 17 -25.16 2.24 -9.47
C LEU A 17 -23.63 2.30 -9.52
N SER A 18 -22.92 1.61 -8.61
CA SER A 18 -21.45 1.61 -8.57
C SER A 18 -20.78 0.66 -9.58
N LEU A 19 -21.46 -0.42 -10.00
CA LEU A 19 -20.95 -1.39 -10.98
C LEU A 19 -20.43 -0.77 -12.30
N PRO A 20 -21.13 0.16 -12.97
CA PRO A 20 -20.63 0.78 -14.20
C PRO A 20 -19.38 1.64 -13.98
N LEU A 21 -19.18 2.23 -12.80
CA LEU A 21 -17.96 2.98 -12.47
C LEU A 21 -16.74 2.06 -12.40
N LEU A 22 -16.89 0.84 -11.89
CA LEU A 22 -15.81 -0.15 -11.87
C LEU A 22 -15.44 -0.62 -13.28
N VAL A 23 -16.44 -0.81 -14.15
CA VAL A 23 -16.20 -1.19 -15.55
C VAL A 23 -15.44 -0.09 -16.30
N ALA A 24 -15.68 1.19 -15.99
CA ALA A 24 -14.92 2.30 -16.58
C ALA A 24 -13.42 2.29 -16.20
N CYS A 25 -13.05 1.73 -15.04
CA CYS A 25 -11.65 1.55 -14.64
C CYS A 25 -10.93 0.42 -15.40
N GLN A 26 -11.65 -0.42 -16.14
CA GLN A 26 -11.07 -1.48 -16.99
C GLN A 26 -10.58 -0.95 -18.35
N SER A 27 -10.60 0.38 -18.57
CA SER A 27 -10.01 0.97 -19.78
C SER A 27 -8.54 0.55 -19.89
N PRO A 28 -8.06 0.16 -21.08
CA PRO A 28 -6.66 -0.14 -21.28
C PRO A 28 -5.81 1.03 -20.80
N ASN A 29 -4.93 0.80 -19.82
CA ASN A 29 -3.97 1.81 -19.41
C ASN A 29 -2.99 2.04 -20.58
N PRO A 30 -2.97 3.21 -21.22
CA PRO A 30 -2.06 3.47 -22.35
C PRO A 30 -0.61 3.61 -21.90
N TYR A 31 -0.35 3.69 -20.59
CA TYR A 31 0.99 3.75 -20.02
C TYR A 31 1.61 2.35 -19.99
N GLN A 32 2.67 2.16 -20.77
CA GLN A 32 3.52 0.99 -20.68
C GLN A 32 4.48 1.17 -19.49
N ALA A 33 4.62 0.13 -18.66
CA ALA A 33 5.65 0.09 -17.64
C ALA A 33 7.02 0.06 -18.31
N GLN A 34 7.62 1.23 -18.48
CA GLN A 34 8.95 1.41 -19.01
C GLN A 34 9.87 1.78 -17.85
N SER A 35 10.90 0.98 -17.64
CA SER A 35 12.00 1.32 -16.77
C SER A 35 13.28 1.33 -17.61
N LEU A 36 14.13 2.32 -17.37
CA LEU A 36 15.49 2.24 -17.88
C LEU A 36 16.18 1.08 -17.16
N PRO A 37 17.06 0.33 -17.85
CA PRO A 37 17.90 -0.63 -17.16
C PRO A 37 18.68 0.08 -16.06
N MET A 38 18.85 -0.58 -14.92
CA MET A 38 19.72 -0.05 -13.87
C MET A 38 21.10 0.24 -14.47
N PRO A 39 21.68 1.43 -14.24
CA PRO A 39 23.02 1.70 -14.71
C PRO A 39 24.00 0.71 -14.05
N PRO A 40 25.12 0.38 -14.71
CA PRO A 40 26.14 -0.43 -14.07
C PRO A 40 26.58 0.24 -12.77
N ALA A 41 26.81 -0.59 -11.73
CA ALA A 41 27.35 -0.08 -10.48
C ALA A 41 28.69 0.63 -10.77
N PRO A 42 28.98 1.76 -10.10
CA PRO A 42 30.31 2.36 -10.14
C PRO A 42 31.38 1.32 -9.77
N PRO A 43 32.51 1.24 -10.49
CA PRO A 43 33.53 0.22 -10.22
C PRO A 43 34.08 0.31 -8.78
N GLU A 44 34.06 1.50 -8.18
CA GLU A 44 34.48 1.75 -6.80
C GLU A 44 33.47 1.25 -5.77
N ALA A 45 32.20 1.04 -6.14
CA ALA A 45 31.15 0.62 -5.20
C ALA A 45 31.44 -0.76 -4.57
N ALA A 46 32.20 -1.62 -5.25
CA ALA A 46 32.65 -2.90 -4.71
C ALA A 46 33.87 -2.79 -3.78
N GLN A 47 34.60 -1.67 -3.83
CA GLN A 47 35.85 -1.47 -3.08
C GLN A 47 35.70 -0.51 -1.90
N VAL A 48 34.67 0.32 -1.91
CA VAL A 48 34.43 1.35 -0.90
C VAL A 48 33.37 0.86 0.08
N PHE A 49 33.81 0.53 1.30
CA PHE A 49 32.92 0.36 2.44
C PHE A 49 32.72 1.70 3.14
N ASP A 50 31.51 2.25 3.07
CA ASP A 50 31.14 3.45 3.81
C ASP A 50 31.00 3.14 5.31
N ARG A 51 32.01 3.53 6.08
CA ARG A 51 32.06 3.35 7.53
C ARG A 51 31.29 4.42 8.29
N SER A 52 30.89 5.51 7.65
CA SER A 52 30.20 6.62 8.34
C SER A 52 28.86 6.18 8.94
N ALA A 53 28.24 5.15 8.36
CA ALA A 53 27.00 4.56 8.83
C ALA A 53 27.17 3.51 9.95
N TYR A 54 28.40 3.14 10.33
CA TYR A 54 28.66 2.01 11.22
C TYR A 54 29.56 2.34 12.43
N PRO A 55 29.30 1.75 13.61
CA PRO A 55 28.11 0.94 13.92
C PRO A 55 26.86 1.83 13.95
N ALA A 56 25.72 1.25 13.57
CA ALA A 56 24.44 1.95 13.71
C ALA A 56 24.25 2.39 15.19
N PRO A 57 23.75 3.60 15.45
CA PRO A 57 23.51 4.04 16.81
C PRO A 57 22.54 3.07 17.51
N PRO A 58 22.72 2.80 18.82
CA PRO A 58 21.79 1.98 19.59
C PRO A 58 20.35 2.51 19.43
N ARG A 59 19.41 1.61 19.10
CA ARG A 59 18.00 1.99 19.04
C ARG A 59 17.49 2.19 20.46
N ASP A 60 16.90 3.36 20.72
CA ASP A 60 16.14 3.58 21.94
C ASP A 60 14.73 2.98 21.78
N TYR A 61 14.60 1.70 22.18
CA TYR A 61 13.33 0.98 22.11
C TYR A 61 12.24 1.59 23.01
N GLY A 62 12.62 2.33 24.06
CA GLY A 62 11.67 2.98 24.99
C GLY A 62 10.87 4.12 24.35
N ARG A 63 11.32 4.65 23.21
CA ARG A 63 10.62 5.68 22.43
C ARG A 63 9.42 5.13 21.66
N TYR A 64 9.44 3.85 21.30
CA TYR A 64 8.38 3.21 20.52
C TYR A 64 7.35 2.61 21.47
N ARG A 65 6.58 3.48 22.12
CA ARG A 65 5.57 3.05 23.12
C ARG A 65 4.34 2.44 22.48
N ASN A 66 3.94 3.00 21.34
CA ASN A 66 2.68 2.70 20.70
C ASN A 66 2.97 2.26 19.28
N TRP A 67 2.35 1.16 18.87
CA TRP A 67 2.34 0.72 17.49
C TRP A 67 0.90 0.33 17.13
N SER A 68 0.54 0.53 15.88
CA SER A 68 -0.75 0.14 15.33
C SER A 68 -0.55 -0.20 13.87
N TRP A 69 -1.31 -1.17 13.36
CA TRP A 69 -1.37 -1.39 11.92
C TRP A 69 -1.89 -0.14 11.22
N GLN A 70 -1.35 0.14 10.02
CA GLN A 70 -1.83 1.22 9.19
C GLN A 70 -3.32 1.00 8.88
N GLY A 71 -4.18 1.94 9.29
CA GLY A 71 -5.63 1.81 9.15
C GLY A 71 -6.30 0.86 10.16
N GLY A 72 -5.59 0.38 11.19
CA GLY A 72 -6.14 -0.51 12.21
C GLY A 72 -6.48 -1.92 11.70
N GLN A 73 -6.11 -2.26 10.46
CA GLN A 73 -6.36 -3.55 9.84
C GLN A 73 -5.13 -4.45 9.96
N LEU A 74 -5.32 -5.66 10.50
CA LEU A 74 -4.32 -6.71 10.46
C LEU A 74 -3.93 -7.03 9.00
N PRO A 75 -2.67 -7.42 8.73
CA PRO A 75 -2.27 -7.90 7.43
C PRO A 75 -3.12 -9.10 6.99
N ALA A 76 -3.37 -9.21 5.67
CA ALA A 76 -4.02 -10.38 5.11
C ALA A 76 -3.26 -11.66 5.52
N GLY A 77 -3.97 -12.65 6.07
CA GLY A 77 -3.37 -13.90 6.55
C GLY A 77 -2.97 -13.91 8.03
N SER A 78 -3.34 -12.88 8.81
CA SER A 78 -3.31 -12.97 10.28
C SER A 78 -4.45 -13.89 10.74
N ALA A 79 -4.11 -14.99 11.42
CA ALA A 79 -5.03 -16.07 11.82
C ALA A 79 -6.10 -15.63 12.85
#